data_AF-A0A2V9UUJ0-F1
#
_entry.id   AF-A0A2V9UUJ0-F1
#
_cell.length_a   1.000
_cell.length_b   1.000
_cell.length_c   1.000
_cell.angle_alpha   90.00
_cell.angle_beta   90.00
_cell.angle_gamma   90.00
#
_symmetry.space_group_name_H-M   'P 1'
#
loop_
_entity.id
_entity.type
_entity.pdbx_description
1 polymer ?
#
loop_
_entity_poly.entity_id
_entity_poly.type
_entity_poly.pdbx_seq_one_letter_code
_entity_poly.pdbx_strand_id
1 'polypeptide(L)'
;MFFLSLLGSFILTRLVRDFATARGWVAVPTQERHLHKNPLPRLGGVAIFVSFSLSLGTAYLLALHNPRLHSLSLKALLIVVVPASLVFLLGVYDDIYGAGPYFKFGIQGVAATMLFIGGLRIVNIPVLFGQHTLPWFVGLPITVLWVLAITNAFNLIDGLDGLAAGSALFSTLVAFVVALLSGQPLIAGMTLALAGAILGFLKFNFNPATIFLGDSGSLFIGFLLSALALQGAQKAPTIVAVAIPVVSFGLPILETALSVIRRFIAGRPVFTADREHIHHKLLQHGMTHRQVVILLYGVSAIFALLSLFLLWPTGSSLGLVLAVLGVGIWIGVQHLGYLEFGELARVAQRTLDQRQIFINNLAIRRATEELKVARDYEQIRRILVAAFGSNDFDAFGLSVKLQPGESLALDSGPGRKSELSFHWHKPGRPKSLEGLSVWTLTLDLASSSNCQRGSLAVHRLYSSRDLQIDVNLLTSAFPTTLADALDRTLAHTAQIIPLPEQDSGLITAQAG
;
A
#
# COMPACT_ATOMS: atom_id res chain seq x y z
N MET A 1 -38.26 17.40 -1.94
CA MET A 1 -37.46 16.34 -2.59
C MET A 1 -37.16 15.19 -1.65
N PHE A 2 -36.33 15.34 -0.60
CA PHE A 2 -35.94 14.24 0.30
C PHE A 2 -37.09 13.38 0.82
N PHE A 3 -38.09 13.99 1.48
CA PHE A 3 -39.23 13.25 2.04
C PHE A 3 -40.08 12.56 0.97
N LEU A 4 -40.27 13.20 -0.18
CA LEU A 4 -41.02 12.63 -1.29
C LEU A 4 -40.33 11.38 -1.84
N SER A 5 -39.01 11.43 -2.05
CA SER A 5 -38.22 10.26 -2.46
C SER A 5 -38.15 9.18 -1.37
N LEU A 6 -38.11 9.57 -0.09
CA LEU A 6 -38.07 8.63 1.04
C LEU A 6 -39.37 7.85 1.13
N LEU A 7 -40.51 8.55 1.18
CA LEU A 7 -41.82 7.92 1.23
C LEU A 7 -42.11 7.13 -0.05
N GLY A 8 -41.77 7.70 -1.21
CA GLY A 8 -41.86 7.02 -2.50
C GLY A 8 -41.09 5.70 -2.50
N SER A 9 -39.84 5.72 -2.06
CA SER A 9 -38.98 4.53 -2.05
C SER A 9 -39.45 3.52 -1.02
N PHE A 10 -39.88 3.96 0.15
CA PHE A 10 -40.44 3.07 1.17
C PHE A 10 -41.68 2.32 0.66
N ILE A 11 -42.60 3.01 -0.01
CA ILE A 11 -43.83 2.40 -0.57
C ILE A 11 -43.50 1.52 -1.77
N LEU A 12 -42.73 2.05 -2.74
CA LEU A 12 -42.39 1.34 -3.97
C LEU A 12 -41.53 0.12 -3.70
N THR A 13 -40.62 0.14 -2.72
CA THR A 13 -39.79 -1.03 -2.38
C THR A 13 -40.66 -2.20 -1.95
N ARG A 14 -41.71 -1.96 -1.16
CA ARG A 14 -42.67 -3.00 -0.81
C ARG A 14 -43.40 -3.56 -2.03
N LEU A 15 -43.91 -2.69 -2.90
CA LEU A 15 -44.64 -3.09 -4.11
C LEU A 15 -43.75 -3.88 -5.09
N VAL A 16 -42.52 -3.40 -5.32
CA VAL A 16 -41.55 -4.04 -6.20
C VAL A 16 -41.12 -5.39 -5.66
N ARG A 17 -40.89 -5.50 -4.34
CA ARG A 17 -40.57 -6.79 -3.68
C ARG A 17 -41.68 -7.80 -3.92
N ASP A 18 -42.92 -7.43 -3.60
CA ASP A 18 -44.07 -8.33 -3.69
C ASP A 18 -44.31 -8.77 -5.15
N PHE A 19 -44.18 -7.84 -6.10
CA PHE A 19 -44.27 -8.12 -7.54
C PHE A 19 -43.14 -9.02 -8.08
N ALA A 20 -41.89 -8.73 -7.72
CA ALA A 20 -40.74 -9.54 -8.16
C ALA A 20 -40.80 -10.96 -7.58
N THR A 21 -41.29 -11.09 -6.35
CA THR A 21 -41.51 -12.39 -5.70
C THR A 21 -42.62 -13.17 -6.43
N ALA A 22 -43.74 -12.51 -6.75
CA ALA A 22 -44.84 -13.13 -7.49
C ALA A 22 -44.44 -13.60 -8.91
N ARG A 23 -43.48 -12.92 -9.55
CA ARG A 23 -42.93 -13.31 -10.87
C ARG A 23 -41.77 -14.29 -10.81
N GLY A 24 -41.30 -14.67 -9.62
CA GLY A 24 -40.14 -15.55 -9.47
C GLY A 24 -38.80 -14.91 -9.88
N TRP A 25 -38.73 -13.58 -9.96
CA TRP A 25 -37.49 -12.84 -10.22
C TRP A 25 -36.63 -12.75 -8.96
N VAL A 26 -36.20 -13.91 -8.48
CA VAL A 26 -35.53 -14.08 -7.20
C VAL A 26 -34.15 -14.70 -7.36
N ALA A 27 -33.21 -14.23 -6.55
CA ALA A 27 -31.90 -14.82 -6.37
C ALA A 27 -32.03 -16.19 -5.71
N VAL A 28 -31.98 -17.27 -6.48
CA VAL A 28 -31.97 -18.62 -5.90
C VAL A 28 -30.68 -18.80 -5.09
N PRO A 29 -30.74 -19.25 -3.82
CA PRO A 29 -29.55 -19.45 -3.02
C PRO A 29 -28.73 -20.61 -3.59
N THR A 30 -27.72 -20.28 -4.39
CA THR A 30 -26.69 -21.23 -4.80
C THR A 30 -25.69 -21.34 -3.66
N GLN A 31 -25.36 -22.57 -3.24
CA GLN A 31 -24.56 -22.93 -2.05
C GLN A 31 -23.18 -22.24 -1.94
N GLU A 32 -22.73 -21.51 -2.97
CA GLU A 32 -21.38 -20.94 -3.05
C GLU A 32 -21.29 -19.40 -3.13
N ARG A 33 -22.40 -18.67 -3.31
CA ARG A 33 -22.37 -17.22 -3.58
C ARG A 33 -23.33 -16.37 -2.73
N HIS A 34 -24.31 -16.99 -2.07
CA HIS A 34 -25.34 -16.26 -1.33
C HIS A 34 -25.41 -16.76 0.12
N LEU A 35 -25.21 -15.85 1.06
CA LEU A 35 -25.26 -16.11 2.50
C LEU A 35 -26.70 -16.30 3.01
N HIS A 36 -27.70 -16.05 2.15
CA HIS A 36 -29.12 -16.17 2.45
C HIS A 36 -29.64 -17.58 2.19
N LYS A 37 -30.47 -18.07 3.11
CA LYS A 37 -31.14 -19.38 3.00
C LYS A 37 -32.42 -19.34 2.15
N ASN A 38 -32.97 -18.14 1.92
CA ASN A 38 -34.23 -17.93 1.20
C ASN A 38 -33.99 -17.13 -0.09
N PRO A 39 -34.72 -17.42 -1.19
CA PRO A 39 -34.61 -16.66 -2.42
C PRO A 39 -35.14 -15.23 -2.23
N LEU A 40 -34.33 -14.24 -2.61
CA LEU A 40 -34.64 -12.82 -2.43
C LEU A 40 -34.71 -12.07 -3.78
N PRO A 41 -35.68 -11.18 -4.00
CA PRO A 41 -35.78 -10.41 -5.24
C PRO A 41 -34.59 -9.43 -5.39
N ARG A 42 -34.13 -9.20 -6.63
CA ARG A 42 -32.97 -8.34 -6.94
C ARG A 42 -33.31 -6.95 -7.49
N LEU A 43 -34.58 -6.58 -7.58
CA LEU A 43 -35.02 -5.35 -8.26
C LEU A 43 -35.14 -4.12 -7.34
N GLY A 44 -34.35 -4.05 -6.26
CA GLY A 44 -34.40 -2.94 -5.30
C GLY A 44 -34.10 -1.58 -5.92
N GLY A 45 -33.20 -1.55 -6.91
CA GLY A 45 -32.86 -0.35 -7.67
C GLY A 45 -34.04 0.33 -8.35
N VAL A 46 -35.07 -0.42 -8.76
CA VAL A 46 -36.27 0.12 -9.41
C VAL A 46 -37.00 1.09 -8.48
N ALA A 47 -37.16 0.72 -7.20
CA ALA A 47 -37.82 1.58 -6.22
C ALA A 47 -37.03 2.88 -6.01
N ILE A 48 -35.69 2.81 -5.95
CA ILE A 48 -34.82 3.97 -5.79
C ILE A 48 -34.92 4.89 -7.01
N PHE A 49 -34.74 4.35 -8.21
CA PHE A 49 -34.74 5.11 -9.47
C PHE A 49 -36.08 5.83 -9.71
N VAL A 50 -37.20 5.12 -9.54
CA VAL A 50 -38.54 5.71 -9.75
C VAL A 50 -38.82 6.79 -8.72
N SER A 51 -38.46 6.57 -7.45
CA SER A 51 -38.66 7.57 -6.38
C SER A 51 -37.79 8.81 -6.57
N PHE A 52 -36.54 8.62 -6.98
CA PHE A 52 -35.64 9.70 -7.36
C PHE A 52 -36.21 10.52 -8.52
N SER A 53 -36.61 9.84 -9.60
CA SER A 53 -37.13 10.48 -10.81
C SER A 53 -38.45 11.21 -10.56
N LEU A 54 -39.37 10.63 -9.78
CA LEU A 54 -40.63 11.27 -9.39
C LEU A 54 -40.38 12.51 -8.53
N SER A 55 -39.47 12.42 -7.57
CA SER A 55 -39.09 13.56 -6.70
C SER A 55 -38.48 14.71 -7.50
N LEU A 56 -37.71 14.38 -8.54
CA LEU A 56 -37.08 15.34 -9.42
C LEU A 56 -38.07 15.99 -10.40
N GLY A 57 -38.93 15.18 -11.01
CA GLY A 57 -39.99 15.66 -11.91
C GLY A 57 -40.99 16.57 -11.20
N THR A 58 -41.45 16.19 -10.00
CA THR A 58 -42.33 17.03 -9.18
C THR A 58 -41.67 18.34 -8.79
N ALA A 59 -40.40 18.34 -8.38
CA ALA A 59 -39.69 19.57 -8.08
C ALA A 59 -39.50 20.47 -9.31
N TYR A 60 -39.24 19.88 -10.48
CA TYR A 60 -39.17 20.62 -11.74
C TYR A 60 -40.53 21.25 -12.10
N LEU A 61 -41.64 20.49 -12.00
CA LEU A 61 -42.99 21.01 -12.23
C LEU A 61 -43.33 22.16 -11.27
N LEU A 62 -42.97 22.05 -9.98
CA LEU A 62 -43.16 23.13 -9.01
C LEU A 62 -42.30 24.36 -9.35
N ALA A 63 -41.10 24.17 -9.91
CA ALA A 63 -40.22 25.24 -10.34
C ALA A 63 -40.75 25.98 -11.58
N LEU A 64 -41.48 25.31 -12.48
CA LEU A 64 -42.16 25.95 -13.60
C LEU A 64 -43.28 26.90 -13.14
N HIS A 65 -43.99 26.55 -12.06
CA HIS A 65 -45.09 27.35 -11.52
C HIS A 65 -44.63 28.47 -10.58
N ASN A 66 -43.40 28.41 -10.06
CA ASN A 66 -42.87 29.37 -9.11
C ASN A 66 -41.58 30.01 -9.63
N PRO A 67 -41.62 31.28 -10.10
CA PRO A 67 -40.44 31.98 -10.63
C PRO A 67 -39.26 32.05 -9.65
N ARG A 68 -39.54 32.03 -8.33
CA ARG A 68 -38.51 31.99 -7.27
C ARG A 68 -37.72 30.67 -7.20
N LEU A 69 -38.22 29.60 -7.82
CA LEU A 69 -37.62 28.27 -7.85
C LEU A 69 -36.99 27.92 -9.21
N HIS A 70 -36.90 28.88 -10.14
CA HIS A 70 -36.40 28.70 -11.52
C HIS A 70 -34.88 28.46 -11.63
N SER A 71 -34.25 27.85 -10.62
CA SER A 71 -32.82 27.52 -10.61
C SER A 71 -32.49 26.17 -11.27
N LEU A 72 -33.51 25.41 -11.70
CA LEU A 72 -33.36 24.08 -12.30
C LEU A 72 -33.31 24.15 -13.83
N SER A 73 -32.11 24.12 -14.40
CA SER A 73 -31.93 24.01 -15.85
C SER A 73 -32.32 22.62 -16.36
N LEU A 74 -33.32 22.55 -17.24
CA LEU A 74 -33.75 21.30 -17.89
C LEU A 74 -32.61 20.64 -18.66
N LYS A 75 -31.78 21.43 -19.34
CA LYS A 75 -30.61 20.90 -20.07
C LYS A 75 -29.62 20.22 -19.12
N ALA A 76 -29.29 20.87 -18.01
CA ALA A 76 -28.39 20.31 -17.01
C ALA A 76 -28.96 19.05 -16.34
N LEU A 77 -30.29 19.01 -16.13
CA LEU A 77 -31.01 17.84 -15.64
C LEU A 77 -30.86 16.65 -16.59
N LEU A 78 -31.15 16.86 -17.88
CA LEU A 78 -31.13 15.80 -18.90
C LEU A 78 -29.73 15.25 -19.14
N ILE A 79 -28.69 16.09 -19.03
CA ILE A 79 -27.28 15.65 -19.14
C ILE A 79 -26.96 14.53 -18.15
N VAL A 80 -27.54 14.54 -16.95
CA VAL A 80 -27.29 13.52 -15.91
C VAL A 80 -28.34 12.40 -15.96
N VAL A 81 -29.62 12.74 -16.04
CA VAL A 81 -30.72 11.77 -15.90
C VAL A 81 -30.79 10.81 -17.07
N VAL A 82 -30.56 11.26 -18.31
CA VAL A 82 -30.64 10.40 -19.50
C VAL A 82 -29.60 9.27 -19.46
N PRO A 83 -28.29 9.54 -19.29
CA PRO A 83 -27.32 8.46 -19.21
C PRO A 83 -27.44 7.64 -17.92
N ALA A 84 -27.89 8.23 -16.80
CA ALA A 84 -28.19 7.46 -15.59
C ALA A 84 -29.36 6.48 -15.80
N SER A 85 -30.37 6.86 -16.58
CA SER A 85 -31.48 5.98 -16.98
C SER A 85 -30.99 4.83 -17.86
N LEU A 86 -30.05 5.09 -18.77
CA LEU A 86 -29.43 4.03 -19.59
C LEU A 86 -28.71 2.99 -18.72
N VAL A 87 -27.92 3.42 -17.74
CA VAL A 87 -27.20 2.52 -16.82
C VAL A 87 -28.18 1.78 -15.88
N PHE A 88 -29.24 2.45 -15.42
CA PHE A 88 -30.30 1.80 -14.67
C PHE A 88 -30.98 0.68 -15.48
N LEU A 89 -31.34 0.95 -16.74
CA LEU A 89 -31.98 -0.04 -17.62
C LEU A 89 -31.04 -1.23 -17.90
N LEU A 90 -29.74 -0.99 -18.08
CA LEU A 90 -28.73 -2.04 -18.14
C LEU A 90 -28.77 -2.92 -16.88
N GLY A 91 -28.80 -2.30 -15.69
CA GLY A 91 -28.84 -3.06 -14.44
C GLY A 91 -30.14 -3.84 -14.26
N VAL A 92 -31.29 -3.30 -14.67
CA VAL A 92 -32.56 -4.04 -14.68
C VAL A 92 -32.49 -5.23 -15.64
N TYR A 93 -31.90 -5.03 -16.82
CA TYR A 93 -31.69 -6.11 -17.78
C TYR A 93 -30.79 -7.21 -17.19
N ASP A 94 -29.71 -6.83 -16.50
CA ASP A 94 -28.81 -7.78 -15.84
C ASP A 94 -29.49 -8.54 -14.69
N ASP A 95 -30.27 -7.85 -13.86
CA ASP A 95 -30.99 -8.48 -12.73
C ASP A 95 -32.02 -9.52 -13.20
N ILE A 96 -32.59 -9.37 -14.40
CA ILE A 96 -33.62 -10.26 -14.94
C ILE A 96 -33.01 -11.35 -15.84
N TYR A 97 -32.13 -11.00 -16.76
CA TYR A 97 -31.64 -11.89 -17.83
C TYR A 97 -30.16 -12.28 -17.66
N GLY A 98 -29.40 -11.53 -16.86
CA GLY A 98 -27.95 -11.62 -16.80
C GLY A 98 -27.27 -11.00 -18.02
N ALA A 99 -26.17 -10.29 -17.77
CA ALA A 99 -25.34 -9.64 -18.76
C ALA A 99 -23.85 -9.94 -18.52
N GLY A 100 -23.13 -10.19 -19.61
CA GLY A 100 -21.69 -10.38 -19.56
C GLY A 100 -20.95 -9.08 -19.19
N PRO A 101 -19.74 -9.16 -18.57
CA PRO A 101 -18.98 -7.99 -18.14
C PRO A 101 -18.71 -6.99 -19.28
N TYR A 102 -18.34 -7.48 -20.47
CA TYR A 102 -18.04 -6.61 -21.63
C TYR A 102 -19.25 -5.80 -22.11
N PHE A 103 -20.45 -6.40 -22.05
CA PHE A 103 -21.69 -5.69 -22.41
C PHE A 103 -21.98 -4.57 -21.41
N LYS A 104 -21.79 -4.83 -20.11
CA LYS A 104 -21.93 -3.81 -19.06
C LYS A 104 -20.95 -2.66 -19.26
N PHE A 105 -19.66 -2.96 -19.46
CA PHE A 105 -18.64 -1.95 -19.71
C PHE A 105 -18.93 -1.12 -20.97
N GLY A 106 -19.43 -1.74 -22.04
CA GLY A 106 -19.81 -1.05 -23.27
C GLY A 106 -20.90 0.00 -23.04
N ILE A 107 -22.02 -0.40 -22.42
CA ILE A 107 -23.14 0.52 -22.14
C ILE A 107 -22.75 1.61 -21.13
N GLN A 108 -22.01 1.27 -20.08
CA GLN A 108 -21.49 2.27 -19.14
C GLN A 108 -20.52 3.25 -19.83
N GLY A 109 -19.70 2.79 -20.77
CA GLY A 109 -18.81 3.63 -21.57
C GLY A 109 -19.56 4.60 -22.48
N VAL A 110 -20.65 4.15 -23.11
CA VAL A 110 -21.57 5.02 -23.87
C VAL A 110 -22.17 6.08 -22.94
N ALA A 111 -22.71 5.68 -21.79
CA ALA A 111 -23.29 6.61 -20.81
C ALA A 111 -22.26 7.64 -20.30
N ALA A 112 -21.02 7.23 -20.04
CA ALA A 112 -19.93 8.11 -19.65
C ALA A 112 -19.53 9.09 -20.78
N THR A 113 -19.57 8.64 -22.03
CA THR A 113 -19.32 9.50 -23.20
C THR A 113 -20.42 10.56 -23.35
N MET A 114 -21.68 10.20 -23.06
CA MET A 114 -22.79 11.18 -23.03
C MET A 114 -22.57 12.26 -21.98
N LEU A 115 -22.07 11.91 -20.78
CA LEU A 115 -21.69 12.89 -19.75
C LEU A 115 -20.58 13.82 -20.25
N PHE A 116 -19.55 13.27 -20.89
CA PHE A 116 -18.43 14.04 -21.45
C PHE A 116 -18.90 15.06 -22.50
N ILE A 117 -19.75 14.65 -23.44
CA ILE A 117 -20.36 15.52 -24.46
C ILE A 117 -21.28 16.57 -23.81
N GLY A 118 -21.99 16.19 -22.75
CA GLY A 118 -22.80 17.08 -21.92
C GLY A 118 -22.00 18.10 -21.13
N GLY A 119 -20.67 18.04 -21.16
CA GLY A 119 -19.76 18.98 -20.52
C GLY A 119 -19.29 18.54 -19.12
N LEU A 120 -19.72 17.38 -18.62
CA LEU A 120 -19.23 16.77 -17.39
C LEU A 120 -17.97 15.96 -17.70
N ARG A 121 -16.83 16.66 -17.75
CA ARG A 121 -15.56 16.10 -18.22
C ARG A 121 -14.37 16.49 -17.36
N ILE A 122 -13.42 15.58 -17.25
CA ILE A 122 -12.10 15.81 -16.65
C ILE A 122 -11.16 16.29 -17.75
N VAL A 123 -11.04 17.60 -17.91
CA VAL A 123 -10.13 18.23 -18.89
C VAL A 123 -9.05 19.09 -18.26
N ASN A 124 -9.15 19.38 -16.97
CA ASN A 124 -8.16 20.17 -16.25
C ASN A 124 -7.66 19.35 -15.06
N ILE A 125 -6.36 19.06 -15.02
CA ILE A 125 -5.70 18.47 -13.85
C ILE A 125 -4.48 19.33 -13.49
N PRO A 126 -4.70 20.52 -12.89
CA PRO A 126 -3.63 21.47 -12.58
C PRO A 126 -2.55 20.97 -11.65
N VAL A 127 -2.85 19.93 -10.88
CA VAL A 127 -1.90 19.25 -9.99
C VAL A 127 -0.75 18.61 -10.77
N LEU A 128 -1.06 18.00 -11.92
CA LEU A 128 -0.11 17.23 -12.71
C LEU A 128 0.38 18.00 -13.93
N PHE A 129 -0.48 18.82 -14.52
CA PHE A 129 -0.22 19.46 -15.82
C PHE A 129 -0.33 21.00 -15.77
N GLY A 130 -0.38 21.63 -14.59
CA GLY A 130 -0.57 23.07 -14.47
C GLY A 130 -1.89 23.55 -15.08
N GLN A 131 -2.04 24.84 -15.38
CA GLN A 131 -3.30 25.36 -15.93
C GLN A 131 -3.59 24.97 -17.39
N HIS A 132 -2.93 23.92 -17.91
CA HIS A 132 -3.18 23.41 -19.24
C HIS A 132 -4.46 22.58 -19.31
N THR A 133 -5.27 22.87 -20.34
CA THR A 133 -6.43 22.06 -20.70
C THR A 133 -5.95 20.84 -21.47
N LEU A 134 -6.32 19.66 -20.99
CA LEU A 134 -6.05 18.40 -21.65
C LEU A 134 -6.87 18.33 -22.96
N PRO A 135 -6.27 17.82 -24.05
CA PRO A 135 -7.01 17.61 -25.28
C PRO A 135 -8.09 16.54 -25.08
N TRP A 136 -9.14 16.61 -25.89
CA TRP A 136 -10.33 15.77 -25.72
C TRP A 136 -10.02 14.27 -25.77
N PHE A 137 -9.03 13.84 -26.57
CA PHE A 137 -8.64 12.44 -26.70
C PHE A 137 -7.95 11.88 -25.44
N VAL A 138 -7.46 12.74 -24.54
CA VAL A 138 -6.96 12.36 -23.21
C VAL A 138 -8.05 12.51 -22.16
N GLY A 139 -8.79 13.62 -22.18
CA GLY A 139 -9.85 13.89 -21.21
C GLY A 139 -11.02 12.89 -21.28
N LEU A 140 -11.35 12.39 -22.47
CA LEU A 140 -12.43 11.41 -22.65
C LEU A 140 -12.09 10.07 -21.98
N PRO A 141 -10.97 9.38 -22.26
CA PRO A 141 -10.59 8.16 -21.55
C PRO A 141 -10.54 8.33 -20.03
N ILE A 142 -10.02 9.46 -19.52
CA ILE A 142 -9.96 9.72 -18.08
C ILE A 142 -11.37 9.84 -17.48
N THR A 143 -12.27 10.56 -18.15
CA THR A 143 -13.66 10.72 -17.71
C THR A 143 -14.40 9.38 -17.73
N VAL A 144 -14.23 8.60 -18.80
CA VAL A 144 -14.83 7.27 -18.92
C VAL A 144 -14.29 6.34 -17.83
N LEU A 145 -12.98 6.32 -17.61
CA LEU A 145 -12.35 5.50 -16.57
C LEU A 145 -12.83 5.90 -15.17
N TRP A 146 -12.97 7.19 -14.88
CA TRP A 146 -13.56 7.67 -13.63
C TRP A 146 -14.99 7.15 -13.42
N VAL A 147 -15.85 7.29 -14.44
CA VAL A 147 -17.24 6.85 -14.36
C VAL A 147 -17.33 5.34 -14.19
N LEU A 148 -16.58 4.58 -14.97
CA LEU A 148 -16.52 3.12 -14.87
C LEU A 148 -16.00 2.68 -13.50
N ALA A 149 -14.91 3.28 -13.01
CA ALA A 149 -14.30 2.89 -11.74
C ALA A 149 -15.27 3.08 -10.58
N ILE A 150 -15.89 4.27 -10.45
CA ILE A 150 -16.82 4.55 -9.35
C ILE A 150 -18.10 3.72 -9.47
N THR A 151 -18.65 3.57 -10.69
CA THR A 151 -19.86 2.76 -10.92
C THR A 151 -19.66 1.30 -10.50
N ASN A 152 -18.56 0.68 -10.95
CA ASN A 152 -18.28 -0.72 -10.62
C ASN A 152 -17.79 -0.89 -9.17
N ALA A 153 -17.18 0.12 -8.56
CA ALA A 153 -16.81 0.08 -7.15
C ALA A 153 -18.04 -0.07 -6.23
N PHE A 154 -19.13 0.66 -6.51
CA PHE A 154 -20.38 0.51 -5.78
C PHE A 154 -21.07 -0.84 -6.04
N ASN A 155 -21.01 -1.34 -7.27
CA ASN A 155 -21.51 -2.68 -7.60
C ASN A 155 -20.72 -3.79 -6.87
N LEU A 156 -19.40 -3.64 -6.73
CA LEU A 156 -18.55 -4.64 -6.07
C LEU A 156 -18.82 -4.77 -4.56
N ILE A 157 -19.18 -3.68 -3.88
CA ILE A 157 -19.51 -3.71 -2.45
C ILE A 157 -20.97 -4.15 -2.17
N ASP A 158 -21.79 -4.40 -3.19
CA ASP A 158 -23.18 -4.90 -3.06
C ASP A 158 -23.22 -6.42 -2.79
N GLY A 159 -22.31 -6.91 -1.94
CA GLY A 159 -22.22 -8.31 -1.53
C GLY A 159 -22.89 -8.61 -0.17
N LEU A 160 -23.24 -7.59 0.60
CA LEU A 160 -23.89 -7.71 1.91
C LEU A 160 -25.13 -6.81 2.03
N ASP A 161 -26.14 -7.33 2.72
CA ASP A 161 -27.37 -6.62 3.11
C ASP A 161 -27.10 -5.23 3.69
N GLY A 162 -27.55 -4.19 2.99
CA GLY A 162 -27.42 -2.79 3.43
C GLY A 162 -26.08 -2.15 3.10
N LEU A 163 -25.01 -2.90 2.81
CA LEU A 163 -23.66 -2.35 2.73
C LEU A 163 -23.51 -1.28 1.63
N ALA A 164 -23.84 -1.62 0.39
CA ALA A 164 -23.70 -0.70 -0.75
C ALA A 164 -24.61 0.53 -0.60
N ALA A 165 -25.89 0.31 -0.26
CA ALA A 165 -26.86 1.39 -0.07
C ALA A 165 -26.46 2.33 1.09
N GLY A 166 -26.01 1.79 2.23
CA GLY A 166 -25.56 2.60 3.36
C GLY A 166 -24.28 3.35 3.08
N SER A 167 -23.29 2.73 2.43
CA SER A 167 -22.06 3.43 2.01
C SER A 167 -22.38 4.56 1.03
N ALA A 168 -23.24 4.31 0.05
CA ALA A 168 -23.72 5.32 -0.89
C ALA A 168 -24.47 6.46 -0.22
N LEU A 169 -25.23 6.20 0.85
CA LEU A 169 -25.90 7.26 1.62
C LEU A 169 -24.88 8.24 2.21
N PHE A 170 -23.80 7.75 2.83
CA PHE A 170 -22.73 8.62 3.34
C PHE A 170 -22.09 9.45 2.23
N SER A 171 -21.75 8.84 1.08
CA SER A 171 -21.19 9.59 -0.04
C SER A 171 -22.16 10.61 -0.63
N THR A 172 -23.44 10.28 -0.67
CA THR A 172 -24.51 11.19 -1.13
C THR A 172 -24.65 12.38 -0.20
N LEU A 173 -24.54 12.18 1.12
CA LEU A 173 -24.59 13.27 2.11
C LEU A 173 -23.39 14.22 1.98
N VAL A 174 -22.19 13.70 1.72
CA VAL A 174 -21.02 14.55 1.43
C VAL A 174 -21.27 15.37 0.16
N ALA A 175 -21.69 14.73 -0.92
CA ALA A 175 -22.00 15.42 -2.17
C ALA A 175 -23.08 16.50 -1.99
N PHE A 176 -24.09 16.25 -1.14
CA PHE A 176 -25.10 17.24 -0.78
C PHE A 176 -24.51 18.45 -0.06
N VAL A 177 -23.70 18.24 0.98
CA VAL A 177 -23.06 19.33 1.74
C VAL A 177 -22.14 20.15 0.83
N VAL A 178 -21.33 19.48 0.01
CA VAL A 178 -20.44 20.14 -0.97
C VAL A 178 -21.25 20.98 -1.97
N ALA A 179 -22.34 20.43 -2.50
CA ALA A 179 -23.22 21.13 -3.42
C ALA A 179 -23.90 22.34 -2.78
N LEU A 180 -24.34 22.22 -1.52
CA LEU A 180 -24.96 23.30 -0.75
C LEU A 180 -23.98 24.46 -0.56
N LEU A 181 -22.75 24.16 -0.10
CA LEU A 181 -21.71 25.17 0.12
C LEU A 181 -21.20 25.79 -1.19
N SER A 182 -21.23 25.04 -2.28
CA SER A 182 -20.82 25.51 -3.61
C SER A 182 -21.92 26.27 -4.36
N GLY A 183 -23.11 26.46 -3.75
CA GLY A 183 -24.24 27.15 -4.39
C GLY A 183 -24.76 26.42 -5.63
N GLN A 184 -24.80 25.08 -5.61
CA GLN A 184 -25.23 24.24 -6.73
C GLN A 184 -26.60 23.58 -6.43
N PRO A 185 -27.73 24.32 -6.57
CA PRO A 185 -29.04 23.84 -6.13
C PRO A 185 -29.52 22.60 -6.87
N LEU A 186 -29.15 22.45 -8.15
CA LEU A 186 -29.48 21.27 -8.94
C LEU A 186 -28.85 19.99 -8.36
N ILE A 187 -27.54 20.03 -8.09
CA ILE A 187 -26.81 18.89 -7.48
C ILE A 187 -27.36 18.63 -6.09
N ALA A 188 -27.52 19.67 -5.27
CA ALA A 188 -28.05 19.54 -3.92
C ALA A 188 -29.44 18.88 -3.91
N GLY A 189 -30.32 19.27 -4.85
CA GLY A 189 -31.63 18.65 -5.04
C GLY A 189 -31.55 17.18 -5.46
N MET A 190 -30.68 16.84 -6.41
CA MET A 190 -30.45 15.45 -6.83
C MET A 190 -29.90 14.60 -5.69
N THR A 191 -28.90 15.07 -4.94
CA THR A 191 -28.35 14.35 -3.79
C THR A 191 -29.38 14.18 -2.66
N LEU A 192 -30.24 15.17 -2.42
CA LEU A 192 -31.33 15.03 -1.44
C LEU A 192 -32.36 14.00 -1.88
N ALA A 193 -32.75 14.01 -3.16
CA ALA A 193 -33.66 13.01 -3.70
C ALA A 193 -33.06 11.60 -3.63
N LEU A 194 -31.77 11.46 -3.95
CA LEU A 194 -31.06 10.19 -3.87
C LEU A 194 -30.93 9.70 -2.42
N ALA A 195 -30.53 10.57 -1.49
CA ALA A 195 -30.40 10.22 -0.07
C ALA A 195 -31.75 9.78 0.52
N GLY A 196 -32.83 10.48 0.19
CA GLY A 196 -34.18 10.08 0.60
C GLY A 196 -34.57 8.72 0.03
N ALA A 197 -34.36 8.49 -1.27
CA ALA A 197 -34.68 7.22 -1.92
C ALA A 197 -33.87 6.04 -1.35
N ILE A 198 -32.57 6.23 -1.11
CA ILE A 198 -31.70 5.24 -0.48
C ILE A 198 -32.19 4.93 0.93
N LEU A 199 -32.49 5.95 1.75
CA LEU A 199 -32.91 5.75 3.13
C LEU A 199 -34.26 5.01 3.22
N GLY A 200 -35.20 5.32 2.34
CA GLY A 200 -36.48 4.60 2.24
C GLY A 200 -36.32 3.13 1.86
N PHE A 201 -35.39 2.84 0.94
CA PHE A 201 -35.05 1.47 0.52
C PHE A 201 -34.31 0.69 1.62
N LEU A 202 -33.40 1.35 2.34
CA LEU A 202 -32.50 0.73 3.33
C LEU A 202 -33.27 -0.02 4.43
N LYS A 203 -34.48 0.43 4.78
CA LYS A 203 -35.34 -0.26 5.73
C LYS A 203 -35.63 -1.72 5.34
N PHE A 204 -35.72 -2.03 4.05
CA PHE A 204 -36.01 -3.36 3.52
C PHE A 204 -34.76 -4.15 3.16
N ASN A 205 -33.64 -3.46 2.96
CA ASN A 205 -32.36 -4.04 2.55
C ASN A 205 -31.39 -4.28 3.72
N PHE A 206 -31.58 -3.61 4.87
CA PHE A 206 -30.77 -3.83 6.06
C PHE A 206 -30.99 -5.22 6.65
N ASN A 207 -29.94 -5.85 7.16
CA ASN A 207 -29.97 -7.26 7.56
C ASN A 207 -31.00 -7.55 8.69
N PRO A 208 -31.90 -8.56 8.52
CA PRO A 208 -32.04 -9.44 7.36
C PRO A 208 -32.77 -8.76 6.19
N ALA A 209 -32.16 -8.78 5.00
CA ALA A 209 -32.77 -8.18 3.81
C ALA A 209 -34.03 -8.94 3.35
N THR A 210 -35.00 -8.19 2.84
CA THR A 210 -36.21 -8.69 2.17
C THR A 210 -36.19 -8.46 0.66
N ILE A 211 -35.23 -7.66 0.18
CA ILE A 211 -34.97 -7.36 -1.24
C ILE A 211 -33.52 -6.89 -1.37
N PHE A 212 -32.83 -7.36 -2.41
CA PHE A 212 -31.48 -6.90 -2.75
C PHE A 212 -31.53 -5.62 -3.59
N LEU A 213 -30.46 -4.84 -3.50
CA LEU A 213 -30.29 -3.63 -4.30
C LEU A 213 -30.19 -3.98 -5.79
N GLY A 214 -29.39 -5.01 -6.11
CA GLY A 214 -29.21 -5.53 -7.46
C GLY A 214 -28.31 -4.64 -8.31
N ASP A 215 -28.03 -5.12 -9.52
CA ASP A 215 -27.25 -4.36 -10.50
C ASP A 215 -28.01 -3.10 -10.96
N SER A 216 -29.35 -3.16 -11.03
CA SER A 216 -30.20 -2.00 -11.27
C SER A 216 -29.95 -0.85 -10.29
N GLY A 217 -29.76 -1.16 -9.01
CA GLY A 217 -29.57 -0.16 -7.97
C GLY A 217 -28.11 0.27 -7.83
N SER A 218 -27.19 -0.69 -7.73
CA SER A 218 -25.78 -0.40 -7.48
C SER A 218 -25.10 0.31 -8.64
N LEU A 219 -25.38 -0.08 -9.89
CA LEU A 219 -24.86 0.61 -11.07
C LEU A 219 -25.46 2.02 -11.21
N PHE A 220 -26.77 2.17 -10.99
CA PHE A 220 -27.43 3.49 -11.04
C PHE A 220 -26.85 4.45 -9.99
N ILE A 221 -26.75 4.02 -8.73
CA ILE A 221 -26.23 4.83 -7.62
C ILE A 221 -24.78 5.23 -7.89
N GLY A 222 -23.93 4.26 -8.26
CA GLY A 222 -22.52 4.52 -8.53
C GLY A 222 -22.30 5.47 -9.71
N PHE A 223 -23.06 5.27 -10.80
CA PHE A 223 -23.02 6.17 -11.96
C PHE A 223 -23.48 7.59 -11.61
N LEU A 224 -24.61 7.71 -10.91
CA LEU A 224 -25.16 9.01 -10.53
C LEU A 224 -24.18 9.76 -9.60
N LEU A 225 -23.64 9.10 -8.58
CA LEU A 225 -22.65 9.71 -7.68
C LEU A 225 -21.38 10.13 -8.42
N SER A 226 -20.91 9.32 -9.39
CA SER A 226 -19.79 9.68 -10.25
C SER A 226 -20.06 10.93 -11.08
N ALA A 227 -21.24 11.03 -11.70
CA ALA A 227 -21.65 12.18 -12.50
C ALA A 227 -21.78 13.46 -11.64
N LEU A 228 -22.39 13.36 -10.46
CA LEU A 228 -22.54 14.49 -9.54
C LEU A 228 -21.18 14.96 -8.99
N ALA A 229 -20.26 14.04 -8.73
CA ALA A 229 -18.89 14.37 -8.36
C ALA A 229 -18.13 15.12 -9.47
N LEU A 230 -18.27 14.70 -10.73
CA LEU A 230 -17.70 15.42 -11.87
C LEU A 230 -18.22 16.84 -11.96
N GLN A 231 -19.52 17.05 -11.75
CA GLN A 231 -20.12 18.38 -11.78
C GLN A 231 -19.63 19.26 -10.63
N GLY A 232 -19.55 18.70 -9.42
CA GLY A 232 -19.02 19.39 -8.24
C GLY A 232 -17.56 19.82 -8.42
N ALA A 233 -16.75 18.98 -9.05
CA ALA A 233 -15.31 19.22 -9.22
C ALA A 233 -14.97 20.39 -10.16
N GLN A 234 -15.87 20.81 -11.05
CA GLN A 234 -15.59 21.88 -12.02
C GLN A 234 -15.48 23.28 -11.40
N LYS A 235 -15.95 23.47 -10.16
CA LYS A 235 -16.01 24.79 -9.52
C LYS A 235 -15.05 24.97 -8.34
N ALA A 236 -14.29 23.95 -7.96
CA ALA A 236 -13.40 23.98 -6.80
C ALA A 236 -11.91 24.02 -7.21
N PRO A 237 -11.00 24.50 -6.34
CA PRO A 237 -9.56 24.35 -6.53
C PRO A 237 -9.23 22.88 -6.79
N THR A 238 -8.50 22.59 -7.87
CA THR A 238 -8.61 21.26 -8.50
C THR A 238 -8.11 20.10 -7.65
N ILE A 239 -7.18 20.34 -6.72
CA ILE A 239 -6.73 19.30 -5.77
C ILE A 239 -7.88 18.88 -4.85
N VAL A 240 -8.55 19.85 -4.23
CA VAL A 240 -9.66 19.61 -3.29
C VAL A 240 -10.89 19.08 -4.04
N ALA A 241 -11.12 19.58 -5.26
CA ALA A 241 -12.18 19.16 -6.16
C ALA A 241 -12.18 17.66 -6.47
N VAL A 242 -10.99 17.06 -6.61
CA VAL A 242 -10.82 15.63 -6.88
C VAL A 242 -10.73 14.83 -5.57
N ALA A 243 -10.04 15.36 -4.56
CA ALA A 243 -9.83 14.66 -3.30
C ALA A 243 -11.14 14.39 -2.54
N ILE A 244 -12.07 15.34 -2.52
CA ILE A 244 -13.35 15.19 -1.81
C ILE A 244 -14.13 13.97 -2.33
N PRO A 245 -14.49 13.87 -3.63
CA PRO A 245 -15.16 12.66 -4.14
C PRO A 245 -14.39 11.37 -3.89
N VAL A 246 -13.07 11.35 -4.12
CA VAL A 246 -12.24 10.15 -3.92
C VAL A 246 -12.29 9.67 -2.47
N VAL A 247 -12.12 10.58 -1.50
CA VAL A 247 -12.18 10.24 -0.08
C VAL A 247 -13.60 9.84 0.31
N SER A 248 -14.63 10.53 -0.20
CA SER A 248 -16.02 10.23 0.08
C SER A 248 -16.48 8.86 -0.45
N PHE A 249 -15.87 8.35 -1.53
CA PHE A 249 -16.09 7.00 -2.06
C PHE A 249 -15.06 6.00 -1.51
N GLY A 250 -14.38 6.35 -0.42
CA GLY A 250 -13.18 5.65 0.04
C GLY A 250 -13.39 4.17 0.32
N LEU A 251 -14.52 3.74 0.89
CA LEU A 251 -14.81 2.32 1.09
C LEU A 251 -14.95 1.55 -0.24
N PRO A 252 -15.85 1.93 -1.18
CA PRO A 252 -15.93 1.30 -2.51
C PRO A 252 -14.61 1.28 -3.26
N ILE A 253 -13.88 2.40 -3.25
CA ILE A 253 -12.57 2.51 -3.93
C ILE A 253 -11.55 1.58 -3.26
N LEU A 254 -11.48 1.56 -1.93
CA LEU A 254 -10.56 0.70 -1.19
C LEU A 254 -10.81 -0.77 -1.48
N GLU A 255 -12.07 -1.22 -1.45
CA GLU A 255 -12.44 -2.59 -1.80
C GLU A 255 -11.95 -2.98 -3.20
N THR A 256 -12.22 -2.09 -4.17
CA THR A 256 -11.82 -2.32 -5.57
C THR A 256 -10.30 -2.33 -5.71
N ALA A 257 -9.60 -1.38 -5.08
CA ALA A 257 -8.15 -1.28 -5.11
C ALA A 257 -7.47 -2.50 -4.46
N LEU A 258 -7.93 -2.94 -3.28
CA LEU A 258 -7.40 -4.13 -2.62
C LEU A 258 -7.61 -5.38 -3.46
N SER A 259 -8.78 -5.53 -4.09
CA SER A 259 -9.05 -6.64 -5.01
C SER A 259 -8.08 -6.65 -6.20
N VAL A 260 -7.89 -5.51 -6.87
CA VAL A 260 -6.97 -5.37 -8.01
C VAL A 260 -5.52 -5.65 -7.59
N ILE A 261 -5.06 -5.04 -6.49
CA ILE A 261 -3.68 -5.19 -6.00
C ILE A 261 -3.41 -6.64 -5.59
N ARG A 262 -4.32 -7.28 -4.86
CA ARG A 262 -4.18 -8.68 -4.44
C ARG A 262 -4.03 -9.60 -5.65
N ARG A 263 -4.87 -9.44 -6.67
CA ARG A 263 -4.82 -10.26 -7.90
C ARG A 263 -3.54 -10.07 -8.65
N PHE A 264 -3.08 -8.82 -8.75
CA PHE A 264 -1.82 -8.50 -9.39
C PHE A 264 -0.65 -9.18 -8.69
N ILE A 265 -0.58 -9.13 -7.35
CA ILE A 265 0.45 -9.81 -6.55
C ILE A 265 0.37 -11.34 -6.73
N ALA A 266 -0.84 -11.90 -6.77
CA ALA A 266 -1.08 -13.33 -6.93
C ALA A 266 -0.94 -13.84 -8.37
N GLY A 267 -0.63 -12.98 -9.35
CA GLY A 267 -0.52 -13.34 -10.78
C GLY A 267 -1.84 -13.79 -11.42
N ARG A 268 -2.99 -13.44 -10.82
CA ARG A 268 -4.33 -13.82 -11.32
C ARG A 268 -4.90 -12.72 -12.23
N PRO A 269 -5.71 -13.07 -13.25
CA PRO A 269 -6.35 -12.07 -14.09
C PRO A 269 -7.22 -11.10 -13.27
N VAL A 270 -7.12 -9.81 -13.56
CA VAL A 270 -7.80 -8.75 -12.80
C VAL A 270 -9.34 -8.82 -12.90
N PHE A 271 -9.90 -9.57 -13.85
CA PHE A 271 -11.35 -9.65 -14.10
C PHE A 271 -12.01 -10.98 -13.68
N THR A 272 -11.30 -11.87 -12.97
CA THR A 272 -11.92 -13.09 -12.42
C THR A 272 -12.83 -12.78 -11.23
N ALA A 273 -13.74 -13.67 -10.83
CA ALA A 273 -14.54 -13.44 -9.62
C ALA A 273 -13.66 -13.57 -8.35
N ASP A 274 -13.85 -12.70 -7.35
CA ASP A 274 -13.18 -12.81 -6.04
C ASP A 274 -14.11 -13.33 -4.95
N ARG A 275 -13.51 -13.92 -3.91
CA ARG A 275 -14.19 -14.25 -2.65
C ARG A 275 -13.47 -13.67 -1.43
N GLU A 276 -12.48 -12.82 -1.63
CA GLU A 276 -11.67 -12.24 -0.56
C GLU A 276 -11.93 -10.74 -0.37
N HIS A 277 -13.18 -10.33 -0.55
CA HIS A 277 -13.59 -8.97 -0.25
C HIS A 277 -13.47 -8.66 1.25
N ILE A 278 -13.34 -7.38 1.62
CA ILE A 278 -13.16 -6.96 3.02
C ILE A 278 -14.25 -7.58 3.91
N HIS A 279 -15.49 -7.54 3.45
CA HIS A 279 -16.62 -8.09 4.17
C HIS A 279 -16.56 -9.61 4.35
N HIS A 280 -16.02 -10.36 3.38
CA HIS A 280 -15.82 -11.81 3.51
C HIS A 280 -14.75 -12.13 4.55
N LYS A 281 -13.64 -11.39 4.58
CA LYS A 281 -12.59 -11.55 5.59
C LYS A 281 -13.10 -11.27 7.01
N LEU A 282 -13.91 -10.21 7.18
CA LEU A 282 -14.51 -9.90 8.47
C LEU A 282 -15.48 -11.00 8.95
N LEU A 283 -16.28 -11.58 8.04
CA LEU A 283 -17.14 -12.73 8.35
C LEU A 283 -16.30 -13.97 8.72
N GLN A 284 -15.18 -14.22 8.03
CA GLN A 284 -14.26 -15.33 8.34
C GLN A 284 -13.60 -15.17 9.72
N HIS A 285 -13.41 -13.93 10.19
CA HIS A 285 -12.97 -13.64 11.56
C HIS A 285 -14.06 -13.80 12.63
N GLY A 286 -15.22 -14.36 12.27
CA GLY A 286 -16.30 -14.70 13.21
C GLY A 286 -17.28 -13.57 13.49
N MET A 287 -17.19 -12.44 12.77
CA MET A 287 -18.20 -11.38 12.89
C MET A 287 -19.53 -11.81 12.23
N THR A 288 -20.64 -11.39 12.84
CA THR A 288 -21.98 -11.54 12.24
C THR A 288 -22.17 -10.52 11.11
N HIS A 289 -23.10 -10.80 10.18
CA HIS A 289 -23.41 -9.89 9.05
C HIS A 289 -23.72 -8.46 9.51
N ARG A 290 -24.54 -8.32 10.55
CA ARG A 290 -24.87 -7.01 11.12
C ARG A 290 -23.65 -6.27 11.66
N GLN A 291 -22.76 -6.98 12.37
CA GLN A 291 -21.55 -6.38 12.91
C GLN A 291 -20.64 -5.88 11.78
N VAL A 292 -20.47 -6.66 10.72
CA VAL A 292 -19.68 -6.26 9.54
C VAL A 292 -20.26 -5.01 8.89
N VAL A 293 -21.57 -4.97 8.64
CA VAL A 293 -22.22 -3.81 8.00
C VAL A 293 -22.10 -2.56 8.86
N ILE A 294 -22.34 -2.65 10.17
CA ILE A 294 -22.21 -1.51 11.10
C ILE A 294 -20.76 -1.01 11.17
N LEU A 295 -19.78 -1.91 11.22
CA LEU A 295 -18.38 -1.54 11.18
C LEU A 295 -18.04 -0.78 9.89
N LEU A 296 -18.47 -1.30 8.74
CA LEU A 296 -18.21 -0.69 7.44
C LEU A 296 -18.99 0.62 7.21
N TYR A 297 -20.14 0.80 7.89
CA TYR A 297 -20.79 2.11 8.00
C TYR A 297 -19.95 3.09 8.81
N GLY A 298 -19.37 2.66 9.93
CA GLY A 298 -18.42 3.46 10.69
C GLY A 298 -17.23 3.90 9.85
N VAL A 299 -16.64 2.98 9.06
CA VAL A 299 -15.57 3.29 8.10
C VAL A 299 -16.05 4.29 7.05
N SER A 300 -17.22 4.07 6.44
CA SER A 300 -17.81 4.99 5.44
C SER A 300 -18.06 6.39 6.04
N ALA A 301 -18.50 6.46 7.30
CA ALA A 301 -18.71 7.72 8.02
C ALA A 301 -17.38 8.45 8.28
N ILE A 302 -16.31 7.73 8.65
CA ILE A 302 -14.97 8.32 8.81
C ILE A 302 -14.49 8.90 7.47
N PHE A 303 -14.59 8.14 6.38
CA PHE A 303 -14.28 8.64 5.03
C PHE A 303 -15.11 9.89 4.68
N ALA A 304 -16.41 9.89 4.96
CA ALA A 304 -17.27 11.04 4.73
C ALA A 304 -16.85 12.27 5.55
N LEU A 305 -16.54 12.10 6.84
CA LEU A 305 -16.08 13.18 7.73
C LEU A 305 -14.72 13.74 7.29
N LEU A 306 -13.76 12.86 6.96
CA LEU A 306 -12.45 13.28 6.44
C LEU A 306 -12.60 14.00 5.10
N SER A 307 -13.53 13.56 4.25
CA SER A 307 -13.86 14.27 3.01
C SER A 307 -14.42 15.66 3.27
N LEU A 308 -15.29 15.83 4.27
CA LEU A 308 -15.82 17.16 4.63
C LEU A 308 -14.76 18.04 5.28
N PHE A 309 -13.82 17.47 6.03
CA PHE A 309 -12.70 18.21 6.61
C PHE A 309 -11.83 18.90 5.54
N LEU A 310 -11.73 18.32 4.34
CA LEU A 310 -11.03 18.94 3.20
C LEU A 310 -11.68 20.24 2.70
N LEU A 311 -12.91 20.55 3.11
CA LEU A 311 -13.57 21.83 2.82
C LEU A 311 -12.95 23.00 3.62
N TRP A 312 -12.14 22.73 4.64
CA TRP A 312 -11.31 23.72 5.35
C TRP A 312 -9.85 23.61 4.90
N PRO A 313 -9.46 24.26 3.79
CA PRO A 313 -8.09 24.21 3.28
C PRO A 313 -7.16 25.07 4.13
N THR A 314 -6.68 24.52 5.25
CA THR A 314 -5.33 24.84 5.71
C THR A 314 -4.37 24.11 4.77
N GLY A 315 -3.26 24.72 4.32
CA GLY A 315 -2.40 24.15 3.26
C GLY A 315 -1.88 22.72 3.50
N SER A 316 -2.03 22.18 4.72
CA SER A 316 -1.67 20.84 5.15
C SER A 316 -2.84 19.86 5.33
N SER A 317 -4.11 20.28 5.19
CA SER A 317 -5.28 19.43 5.49
C SER A 317 -5.35 18.16 4.63
N LEU A 318 -4.98 18.26 3.34
CA LEU A 318 -4.90 17.10 2.46
C LEU A 318 -3.84 16.10 2.91
N GLY A 319 -2.64 16.57 3.25
CA GLY A 319 -1.54 15.71 3.72
C GLY A 319 -1.92 14.97 5.00
N LEU A 320 -2.58 15.67 5.94
CA LEU A 320 -3.11 15.07 7.16
C LEU A 320 -4.14 13.98 6.85
N VAL A 321 -5.13 14.27 5.99
CA VAL A 321 -6.17 13.30 5.62
C VAL A 321 -5.56 12.08 4.95
N LEU A 322 -4.64 12.25 4.00
CA LEU A 322 -3.96 11.15 3.34
C LEU A 322 -3.12 10.32 4.33
N ALA A 323 -2.45 10.95 5.29
CA ALA A 323 -1.69 10.25 6.32
C ALA A 323 -2.60 9.42 7.24
N VAL A 324 -3.71 10.00 7.73
CA VAL A 324 -4.69 9.29 8.57
C VAL A 324 -5.31 8.12 7.82
N LEU A 325 -5.70 8.33 6.55
CA LEU A 325 -6.24 7.26 5.71
C LEU A 325 -5.20 6.18 5.44
N GLY A 326 -3.96 6.55 5.11
CA GLY A 326 -2.87 5.62 4.85
C GLY A 326 -2.58 4.74 6.07
N VAL A 327 -2.47 5.33 7.25
CA VAL A 327 -2.28 4.59 8.52
C VAL A 327 -3.49 3.71 8.83
N GLY A 328 -4.71 4.22 8.68
CA GLY A 328 -5.94 3.45 8.93
C GLY A 328 -6.09 2.26 7.99
N ILE A 329 -5.83 2.44 6.69
CA ILE A 329 -5.83 1.37 5.69
C ILE A 329 -4.73 0.36 6.02
N TRP A 330 -3.52 0.81 6.34
CA TRP A 330 -2.41 -0.07 6.72
C TRP A 330 -2.77 -0.96 7.91
N ILE A 331 -3.27 -0.38 8.99
CA ILE A 331 -3.72 -1.13 10.18
C ILE A 331 -4.84 -2.10 9.81
N GLY A 332 -5.82 -1.66 9.01
CA GLY A 332 -6.93 -2.49 8.56
C GLY A 332 -6.46 -3.69 7.74
N VAL A 333 -5.56 -3.50 6.77
CA VAL A 333 -4.99 -4.57 5.95
C VAL A 333 -4.24 -5.59 6.80
N GLN A 334 -3.47 -5.14 7.80
CA GLN A 334 -2.78 -6.03 8.75
C GLN A 334 -3.75 -6.86 9.59
N HIS A 335 -4.80 -6.23 10.14
CA HIS A 335 -5.80 -6.92 10.94
C HIS A 335 -6.66 -7.90 10.13
N LEU A 336 -6.88 -7.62 8.84
CA LEU A 336 -7.62 -8.50 7.94
C LEU A 336 -6.82 -9.73 7.50
N GLY A 337 -5.52 -9.80 7.82
CA GLY A 337 -4.70 -11.00 7.60
C GLY A 337 -4.50 -11.34 6.12
N TYR A 338 -4.44 -10.33 5.23
CA TYR A 338 -4.15 -10.60 3.82
C TYR A 338 -2.71 -11.08 3.64
N LEU A 339 -2.55 -12.32 3.18
CA LEU A 339 -1.25 -13.00 3.06
C LEU A 339 -0.34 -12.32 2.02
N GLU A 340 -0.92 -11.82 0.93
CA GLU A 340 -0.22 -11.17 -0.18
C GLU A 340 0.52 -9.91 0.29
N PHE A 341 -0.12 -9.12 1.16
CA PHE A 341 0.50 -7.92 1.73
C PHE A 341 1.52 -8.27 2.81
N GLY A 342 1.38 -9.41 3.49
CA GLY A 342 2.39 -9.93 4.42
C GLY A 342 3.70 -10.32 3.73
N GLU A 343 3.65 -10.87 2.52
CA GLU A 343 4.85 -11.13 1.70
C GLU A 343 5.48 -9.83 1.19
N LEU A 344 4.67 -8.87 0.71
CA LEU A 344 5.19 -7.55 0.32
C LEU A 344 5.88 -6.82 1.47
N ALA A 345 5.31 -6.87 2.67
CA ALA A 345 5.93 -6.28 3.86
C ALA A 345 7.26 -6.95 4.20
N ARG A 346 7.35 -8.28 4.08
CA ARG A 346 8.61 -9.03 4.26
C ARG A 346 9.65 -8.68 3.21
N VAL A 347 9.25 -8.54 1.94
CA VAL A 347 10.16 -8.12 0.86
C VAL A 347 10.64 -6.68 1.10
N ALA A 348 9.76 -5.76 1.47
CA ALA A 348 10.13 -4.38 1.79
C ALA A 348 11.10 -4.30 2.98
N GLN A 349 10.87 -5.09 4.03
CA GLN A 349 11.79 -5.21 5.17
C GLN A 349 13.17 -5.75 4.72
N ARG A 350 13.20 -6.80 3.88
CA ARG A 350 14.46 -7.32 3.31
C ARG A 350 15.22 -6.23 2.53
N THR A 351 14.53 -5.40 1.76
CA THR A 351 15.15 -4.29 1.02
C THR A 351 15.72 -3.20 1.96
N LEU A 352 15.07 -2.95 3.10
CA LEU A 352 15.62 -2.04 4.11
C LEU A 352 16.86 -2.66 4.79
N ASP A 353 16.83 -3.96 5.08
CA ASP A 353 17.96 -4.70 5.67
C ASP A 353 19.15 -4.85 4.70
N GLN A 354 18.91 -4.80 3.38
CA GLN A 354 19.99 -4.80 2.37
C GLN A 354 21.00 -3.68 2.57
N ARG A 355 20.61 -2.54 3.15
CA ARG A 355 21.55 -1.45 3.45
C ARG A 355 22.65 -1.91 4.40
N GLN A 356 22.30 -2.65 5.45
CA GLN A 356 23.27 -3.14 6.42
C GLN A 356 24.15 -4.23 5.81
N ILE A 357 23.58 -5.11 4.98
CA ILE A 357 24.34 -6.10 4.19
C ILE A 357 25.36 -5.40 3.28
N PHE A 358 24.96 -4.33 2.59
CA PHE A 358 25.85 -3.56 1.73
C PHE A 358 26.99 -2.91 2.51
N ILE A 359 26.70 -2.29 3.67
CA ILE A 359 27.72 -1.68 4.53
C ILE A 359 28.72 -2.73 5.04
N ASN A 360 28.22 -3.85 5.54
CA ASN A 360 29.04 -4.95 6.05
C ASN A 360 29.91 -5.56 4.94
N ASN A 361 29.36 -5.78 3.74
CA ASN A 361 30.10 -6.28 2.59
C ASN A 361 31.17 -5.28 2.12
N LEU A 362 30.87 -3.99 2.13
CA LEU A 362 31.82 -2.95 1.74
C LEU A 362 33.00 -2.87 2.71
N ALA A 363 32.75 -3.07 4.01
CA ALA A 363 33.82 -3.11 5.03
C ALA A 363 34.83 -4.23 4.74
N ILE A 364 34.36 -5.45 4.42
CA ILE A 364 35.25 -6.57 4.05
C ILE A 364 35.99 -6.30 2.74
N ARG A 365 35.32 -5.76 1.72
CA ARG A 365 35.96 -5.43 0.45
C ARG A 365 37.05 -4.37 0.60
N ARG A 366 36.78 -3.30 1.35
CA ARG A 366 37.79 -2.28 1.67
C ARG A 366 38.96 -2.86 2.44
N ALA A 367 38.69 -3.68 3.45
CA ALA A 367 39.72 -4.37 4.20
C ALA A 367 40.58 -5.26 3.29
N THR A 368 39.97 -5.96 2.34
CA THR A 368 40.69 -6.76 1.33
C THR A 368 41.63 -5.88 0.50
N GLU A 369 41.17 -4.74 0.00
CA GLU A 369 42.02 -3.82 -0.77
C GLU A 369 43.13 -3.17 0.09
N GLU A 370 42.83 -2.78 1.33
CA GLU A 370 43.83 -2.20 2.25
C GLU A 370 44.90 -3.23 2.65
N LEU A 371 44.53 -4.50 2.82
CA LEU A 371 45.48 -5.59 3.11
C LEU A 371 46.50 -5.79 1.98
N LYS A 372 46.12 -5.56 0.71
CA LYS A 372 47.06 -5.66 -0.43
C LYS A 372 48.23 -4.68 -0.31
N VAL A 373 48.02 -3.53 0.34
CA VAL A 373 49.00 -2.45 0.46
C VAL A 373 49.58 -2.33 1.88
N ALA A 374 49.17 -3.21 2.81
CA ALA A 374 49.65 -3.19 4.19
C ALA A 374 51.16 -3.45 4.27
N ARG A 375 51.85 -2.65 5.10
CA ARG A 375 53.32 -2.64 5.21
C ARG A 375 53.86 -3.15 6.54
N ASP A 376 53.04 -3.12 7.58
CA ASP A 376 53.40 -3.61 8.92
C ASP A 376 52.27 -4.46 9.52
N TYR A 377 52.62 -5.25 10.53
CA TYR A 377 51.67 -6.13 11.22
C TYR A 377 50.60 -5.32 12.00
N GLU A 378 50.94 -4.13 12.48
CA GLU A 378 50.00 -3.28 13.24
C GLU A 378 48.91 -2.67 12.35
N GLN A 379 49.21 -2.41 11.08
CA GLN A 379 48.27 -1.99 10.06
C GLN A 379 47.32 -3.13 9.71
N ILE A 380 47.80 -4.37 9.61
CA ILE A 380 46.95 -5.56 9.44
C ILE A 380 45.96 -5.67 10.62
N ARG A 381 46.44 -5.54 11.86
CA ARG A 381 45.56 -5.53 13.05
C ARG A 381 44.49 -4.45 12.96
N ARG A 382 44.86 -3.21 12.63
CA ARG A 382 43.91 -2.08 12.51
C ARG A 382 42.87 -2.33 11.42
N ILE A 383 43.26 -2.87 10.27
CA ILE A 383 42.35 -3.20 9.17
C ILE A 383 41.34 -4.27 9.60
N LEU A 384 41.79 -5.33 10.28
CA LEU A 384 40.90 -6.38 10.79
C LEU A 384 39.92 -5.85 11.84
N VAL A 385 40.39 -5.02 12.77
CA VAL A 385 39.53 -4.39 13.78
C VAL A 385 38.47 -3.48 13.13
N ALA A 386 38.82 -2.73 12.09
CA ALA A 386 37.85 -1.89 11.36
C ALA A 386 36.82 -2.74 10.59
N ALA A 387 37.28 -3.82 9.95
CA ALA A 387 36.45 -4.72 9.17
C ALA A 387 35.41 -5.46 10.02
N PHE A 388 35.83 -6.01 11.16
CA PHE A 388 34.98 -6.77 12.08
C PHE A 388 34.31 -5.91 13.18
N GLY A 389 34.78 -4.68 13.38
CA GLY A 389 34.16 -3.69 14.25
C GLY A 389 32.79 -3.22 13.77
N SER A 390 32.63 -3.14 12.44
CA SER A 390 31.45 -2.58 11.79
C SER A 390 30.39 -3.60 11.36
N ASN A 391 30.68 -4.90 11.45
CA ASN A 391 29.80 -5.97 10.98
C ASN A 391 29.15 -6.77 12.14
N ASP A 392 28.52 -7.91 11.84
CA ASP A 392 27.73 -8.69 12.81
C ASP A 392 28.54 -9.61 13.73
N PHE A 393 29.87 -9.66 13.60
CA PHE A 393 30.71 -10.53 14.42
C PHE A 393 31.06 -9.88 15.76
N ASP A 394 31.15 -10.69 16.82
CA ASP A 394 31.38 -10.21 18.18
C ASP A 394 32.85 -10.28 18.58
N ALA A 395 33.63 -11.19 17.98
CA ALA A 395 35.07 -11.33 18.22
C ALA A 395 35.77 -12.00 17.04
N PHE A 396 37.10 -11.87 16.97
CA PHE A 396 37.94 -12.70 16.11
C PHE A 396 39.28 -13.04 16.78
N GLY A 397 39.82 -14.21 16.46
CA GLY A 397 41.15 -14.67 16.82
C GLY A 397 41.96 -14.95 15.56
N LEU A 398 43.10 -14.28 15.41
CA LEU A 398 44.08 -14.56 14.37
C LEU A 398 45.23 -15.35 14.99
N SER A 399 45.48 -16.54 14.47
CA SER A 399 46.67 -17.33 14.80
C SER A 399 47.60 -17.40 13.60
N VAL A 400 48.85 -17.01 13.79
CA VAL A 400 49.87 -16.93 12.74
C VAL A 400 51.05 -17.84 13.09
N LYS A 401 51.40 -18.75 12.17
CA LYS A 401 52.57 -19.63 12.31
C LYS A 401 53.83 -18.91 11.82
N LEU A 402 54.82 -18.75 12.68
CA LEU A 402 56.09 -18.09 12.36
C LEU A 402 57.07 -19.09 11.72
N GLN A 403 57.75 -18.68 10.65
CA GLN A 403 58.80 -19.48 10.03
C GLN A 403 60.18 -19.22 10.67
N PRO A 404 61.15 -20.14 10.54
CA PRO A 404 62.49 -19.97 11.13
C PRO A 404 63.19 -18.73 10.55
N GLY A 405 63.45 -17.72 11.39
CA GLY A 405 64.12 -16.46 11.01
C GLY A 405 63.22 -15.23 11.00
N GLU A 406 61.91 -15.39 11.15
CA GLU A 406 60.95 -14.29 11.30
C GLU A 406 60.86 -13.88 12.79
N SER A 407 61.01 -12.59 13.08
CA SER A 407 60.77 -12.02 14.42
C SER A 407 60.07 -10.67 14.31
N LEU A 408 59.15 -10.40 15.24
CA LEU A 408 58.53 -9.09 15.44
C LEU A 408 59.19 -8.43 16.65
N ALA A 409 59.52 -7.15 16.53
CA ALA A 409 60.21 -6.36 17.57
C ALA A 409 59.43 -6.21 18.91
N LEU A 410 58.24 -6.81 19.03
CA LEU A 410 57.30 -6.64 20.13
C LEU A 410 57.33 -7.78 21.18
N ASP A 411 58.12 -8.84 20.98
CA ASP A 411 58.13 -10.01 21.87
C ASP A 411 59.52 -10.28 22.46
N SER A 412 59.97 -9.40 23.37
CA SER A 412 61.19 -9.58 24.16
C SER A 412 60.89 -10.29 25.49
N GLY A 413 60.54 -11.57 25.42
CA GLY A 413 60.36 -12.46 26.58
C GLY A 413 61.08 -13.81 26.37
N PRO A 414 61.64 -14.44 27.42
CA PRO A 414 62.39 -15.68 27.28
C PRO A 414 61.42 -16.85 27.07
N GLY A 415 61.16 -17.16 25.80
CA GLY A 415 60.36 -18.30 25.37
C GLY A 415 59.86 -18.08 23.95
N ARG A 416 60.62 -18.53 22.94
CA ARG A 416 60.20 -18.48 21.52
C ARG A 416 58.88 -19.23 21.35
N LYS A 417 57.75 -18.52 21.34
CA LYS A 417 56.49 -19.07 20.84
C LYS A 417 56.58 -19.11 19.32
N SER A 418 56.42 -20.31 18.74
CA SER A 418 56.37 -20.54 17.29
C SER A 418 55.08 -20.05 16.62
N GLU A 419 54.19 -19.43 17.40
CA GLU A 419 52.86 -19.04 16.97
C GLU A 419 52.50 -17.69 17.60
N LEU A 420 52.06 -16.76 16.75
CA LEU A 420 51.67 -15.42 17.12
C LEU A 420 50.14 -15.33 17.10
N SER A 421 49.53 -15.00 18.24
CA SER A 421 48.08 -14.94 18.36
C SER A 421 47.60 -13.53 18.69
N PHE A 422 46.55 -13.10 17.99
CA PHE A 422 45.87 -11.82 18.23
C PHE A 422 44.38 -12.06 18.39
N HIS A 423 43.82 -11.57 19.49
CA HIS A 423 42.39 -11.68 19.78
C HIS A 423 41.78 -10.30 19.93
N TRP A 424 40.64 -10.09 19.27
CA TRP A 424 39.85 -8.87 19.35
C TRP A 424 38.41 -9.19 19.72
N HIS A 425 37.81 -8.33 20.55
CA HIS A 425 36.43 -8.42 20.97
C HIS A 425 35.77 -7.06 20.77
N LYS A 426 34.50 -7.07 20.34
CA LYS A 426 33.72 -5.87 20.17
C LYS A 426 33.49 -5.18 21.54
N PRO A 427 33.62 -3.83 21.63
CA PRO A 427 33.40 -3.11 22.88
C PRO A 427 32.02 -3.39 23.48
N GLY A 428 31.96 -3.67 24.79
CA GLY A 428 30.70 -3.96 25.50
C GLY A 428 30.25 -5.43 25.49
N ARG A 429 31.03 -6.34 24.87
CA ARG A 429 30.82 -7.79 24.95
C ARG A 429 31.72 -8.46 25.99
N PRO A 430 31.32 -9.61 26.56
CA PRO A 430 32.15 -10.33 27.53
C PRO A 430 33.49 -10.74 26.91
N LYS A 431 34.57 -10.56 27.68
CA LYS A 431 35.95 -10.91 27.28
C LYS A 431 36.21 -12.42 27.22
N SER A 432 35.38 -13.22 27.89
CA SER A 432 35.38 -14.67 27.77
C SER A 432 34.10 -15.12 27.08
N LEU A 433 34.27 -15.94 26.05
CA LEU A 433 33.19 -16.58 25.30
C LEU A 433 32.85 -17.97 25.86
N GLU A 434 33.53 -18.41 26.93
CA GLU A 434 33.29 -19.70 27.58
C GLU A 434 31.91 -19.73 28.26
N GLY A 435 31.12 -20.76 27.96
CA GLY A 435 29.76 -20.93 28.50
C GLY A 435 28.65 -20.20 27.74
N LEU A 436 28.97 -19.48 26.65
CA LEU A 436 27.97 -18.82 25.79
C LEU A 436 27.72 -19.63 24.51
N SER A 437 26.49 -19.57 23.99
CA SER A 437 26.15 -20.14 22.69
C SER A 437 26.73 -19.29 21.56
N VAL A 438 27.92 -19.68 21.11
CA VAL A 438 28.67 -19.01 20.04
C VAL A 438 28.82 -19.97 18.87
N TRP A 439 28.68 -19.47 17.65
CA TRP A 439 29.15 -20.18 16.47
C TRP A 439 30.41 -19.50 15.93
N THR A 440 31.31 -20.31 15.40
CA THR A 440 32.64 -19.90 14.96
C THR A 440 32.84 -20.28 13.51
N LEU A 441 33.32 -19.33 12.70
CA LEU A 441 33.81 -19.58 11.34
C LEU A 441 35.33 -19.52 11.36
N THR A 442 35.99 -20.64 11.10
CA THR A 442 37.45 -20.70 10.99
C THR A 442 37.85 -20.68 9.52
N LEU A 443 38.71 -19.73 9.16
CA LEU A 443 39.26 -19.53 7.82
C LEU A 443 40.74 -19.91 7.85
N ASP A 444 41.12 -20.92 7.08
CA ASP A 444 42.52 -21.27 6.92
C ASP A 444 43.23 -20.24 6.04
N LEU A 445 44.39 -19.76 6.51
CA LEU A 445 45.18 -18.74 5.83
C LEU A 445 46.28 -19.42 5.03
N ALA A 446 46.05 -19.56 3.73
CA ALA A 446 47.04 -19.99 2.75
C ALA A 446 47.32 -18.85 1.77
N SER A 447 48.59 -18.50 1.59
CA SER A 447 49.00 -17.47 0.64
C SER A 447 48.84 -17.96 -0.81
N SER A 448 48.93 -17.03 -1.76
CA SER A 448 48.92 -17.32 -3.20
C SER A 448 50.07 -18.23 -3.64
N SER A 449 51.17 -18.27 -2.88
CA SER A 449 52.29 -19.21 -3.05
C SER A 449 52.06 -20.55 -2.35
N ASN A 450 50.84 -20.81 -1.89
CA ASN A 450 50.40 -22.00 -1.16
C ASN A 450 51.14 -22.20 0.17
N CYS A 451 51.61 -21.12 0.78
CA CYS A 451 52.23 -21.16 2.10
C CYS A 451 51.15 -21.06 3.19
N GLN A 452 51.08 -22.04 4.09
CA GLN A 452 50.19 -21.97 5.24
C GLN A 452 50.73 -20.98 6.28
N ARG A 453 49.92 -19.95 6.59
CA ARG A 453 50.25 -18.92 7.57
C ARG A 453 49.46 -19.00 8.87
N GLY A 454 48.46 -19.86 8.97
CA GLY A 454 47.69 -20.10 10.19
C GLY A 454 46.20 -20.06 9.94
N SER A 455 45.43 -19.49 10.87
CA SER A 455 43.96 -19.48 10.79
C SER A 455 43.38 -18.21 11.39
N LEU A 456 42.29 -17.72 10.80
CA LEU A 456 41.45 -16.65 11.36
C LEU A 456 40.11 -17.26 11.81
N ALA A 457 39.84 -17.26 13.11
CA ALA A 457 38.56 -17.65 13.68
C ALA A 457 37.72 -16.39 13.94
N VAL A 458 36.50 -16.35 13.42
CA VAL A 458 35.55 -15.25 13.67
C VAL A 458 34.35 -15.80 14.42
N HIS A 459 33.97 -15.12 15.50
CA HIS A 459 32.96 -15.56 16.46
C HIS A 459 31.73 -14.67 16.44
N ARG A 460 30.54 -15.27 16.51
CA ARG A 460 29.27 -14.56 16.67
C ARG A 460 28.40 -15.26 17.70
N LEU A 461 27.85 -14.49 18.63
CA LEU A 461 26.88 -14.98 19.60
C LEU A 461 25.59 -15.38 18.88
N TYR A 462 24.96 -16.45 19.34
CA TYR A 462 23.70 -16.91 18.77
C TYR A 462 22.64 -15.81 18.88
N SER A 463 21.99 -15.50 17.77
CA SER A 463 20.96 -14.46 17.67
C SER A 463 19.86 -14.93 16.72
N SER A 464 18.63 -14.48 16.96
CA SER A 464 17.50 -14.66 16.04
C SER A 464 17.59 -13.79 14.79
N ARG A 465 18.62 -12.95 14.67
CA ARG A 465 18.89 -12.16 13.47
C ARG A 465 19.76 -12.92 12.48
N ASP A 466 19.32 -12.93 11.23
CA ASP A 466 20.09 -13.44 10.10
C ASP A 466 21.47 -12.77 10.03
N LEU A 467 22.45 -13.48 9.46
CA LEU A 467 23.78 -12.94 9.22
C LEU A 467 23.71 -11.93 8.07
N GLN A 468 23.98 -10.66 8.33
CA GLN A 468 23.88 -9.59 7.34
C GLN A 468 25.22 -9.36 6.62
N ILE A 469 25.91 -10.42 6.23
CA ILE A 469 27.15 -10.37 5.44
C ILE A 469 27.19 -11.55 4.47
N ASP A 470 27.69 -11.31 3.26
CA ASP A 470 27.90 -12.38 2.28
C ASP A 470 29.12 -13.20 2.69
N VAL A 471 28.88 -14.45 3.13
CA VAL A 471 29.91 -15.38 3.58
C VAL A 471 30.95 -15.65 2.49
N ASN A 472 30.57 -15.58 1.20
CA ASN A 472 31.50 -15.79 0.10
C ASN A 472 32.62 -14.74 0.07
N LEU A 473 32.37 -13.52 0.56
CA LEU A 473 33.40 -12.49 0.67
C LEU A 473 34.49 -12.88 1.67
N LEU A 474 34.10 -13.57 2.75
CA LEU A 474 35.01 -14.01 3.81
C LEU A 474 35.74 -15.30 3.46
N THR A 475 35.15 -16.17 2.64
CA THR A 475 35.71 -17.49 2.33
C THR A 475 36.51 -17.54 1.03
N SER A 476 36.44 -16.52 0.17
CA SER A 476 37.13 -16.51 -1.14
C SER A 476 38.44 -15.73 -1.16
N ALA A 477 38.39 -14.44 -1.49
CA ALA A 477 39.58 -13.61 -1.71
C ALA A 477 40.19 -13.05 -0.42
N PHE A 478 39.39 -12.96 0.65
CA PHE A 478 39.84 -12.36 1.90
C PHE A 478 40.94 -13.17 2.62
N PRO A 479 40.82 -14.51 2.81
CA PRO A 479 41.84 -15.31 3.52
C PRO A 479 43.19 -15.33 2.80
N THR A 480 43.16 -15.45 1.47
CA THR A 480 44.36 -15.45 0.62
C THR A 480 45.07 -14.10 0.65
N THR A 481 44.32 -13.00 0.53
CA THR A 481 44.89 -11.64 0.60
C THR A 481 45.46 -11.34 1.99
N LEU A 482 44.81 -11.81 3.06
CA LEU A 482 45.32 -11.69 4.43
C LEU A 482 46.60 -12.50 4.62
N ALA A 483 46.66 -13.73 4.11
CA ALA A 483 47.86 -14.56 4.15
C ALA A 483 49.02 -13.91 3.38
N ASP A 484 48.77 -13.40 2.16
CA ASP A 484 49.78 -12.67 1.38
C ASP A 484 50.27 -11.40 2.10
N ALA A 485 49.40 -10.70 2.83
CA ALA A 485 49.79 -9.53 3.63
C ALA A 485 50.67 -9.92 4.81
N LEU A 486 50.36 -11.03 5.49
CA LEU A 486 51.19 -11.59 6.56
C LEU A 486 52.56 -12.03 6.02
N ASP A 487 52.62 -12.69 4.85
CA ASP A 487 53.87 -13.07 4.17
C ASP A 487 54.76 -11.85 3.96
N ARG A 488 54.21 -10.77 3.38
CA ARG A 488 54.98 -9.55 3.07
C ARG A 488 55.51 -8.85 4.31
N THR A 489 54.66 -8.70 5.33
CA THR A 489 54.99 -7.92 6.54
C THR A 489 55.96 -8.66 7.46
N LEU A 490 55.86 -9.99 7.55
CA LEU A 490 56.78 -10.81 8.33
C LEU A 490 58.15 -10.96 7.65
N ALA A 491 58.18 -11.11 6.32
CA ALA A 491 59.45 -11.19 5.57
C ALA A 491 60.26 -9.87 5.61
N HIS A 492 59.60 -8.71 5.59
CA HIS A 492 60.28 -7.41 5.65
C HIS A 492 60.93 -7.11 7.01
N THR A 493 60.42 -7.70 8.09
CA THR A 493 60.95 -7.45 9.45
C THR A 493 62.29 -8.15 9.68
N ALA A 494 62.58 -9.23 8.92
CA ALA A 494 63.84 -9.96 8.98
C ALA A 494 65.05 -9.23 8.34
N GLN A 495 64.83 -8.15 7.57
CA GLN A 495 65.91 -7.41 6.87
C GLN A 495 66.50 -6.22 7.65
N ILE A 496 66.09 -5.98 8.91
CA ILE A 496 66.68 -4.91 9.73
C ILE A 496 68.02 -5.42 10.33
N ILE A 497 69.13 -5.07 9.67
CA ILE A 497 70.52 -5.38 10.05
C ILE A 497 70.89 -4.65 11.38
N PRO A 498 71.57 -5.29 12.35
CA PRO A 498 72.13 -4.57 13.50
C PRO A 498 73.34 -3.73 13.08
N LEU A 499 73.38 -2.46 13.49
CA LEU A 499 74.53 -1.57 13.30
C LEU A 499 75.80 -2.17 13.95
N PRO A 500 76.99 -2.05 13.33
CA PRO A 500 78.23 -2.52 13.95
C PRO A 500 78.65 -1.61 15.10
N GLU A 501 79.07 -2.21 16.22
CA GLU A 501 79.80 -1.56 17.30
C GLU A 501 81.08 -0.92 16.72
N GLN A 502 81.14 0.42 16.72
CA GLN A 502 82.41 1.12 16.51
C GLN A 502 83.10 1.30 17.85
N ASP A 503 84.01 0.36 18.09
CA ASP A 503 85.12 0.45 19.03
C ASP A 503 85.90 1.77 18.80
N SER A 504 85.98 2.63 19.81
CA SER A 504 86.89 3.78 19.82
C SER A 504 87.35 4.08 21.24
N GLY A 505 88.25 3.24 21.74
CA GLY A 505 89.10 3.59 22.86
C GLY A 505 90.24 4.52 22.43
N LEU A 506 90.45 5.59 23.23
CA LEU A 506 91.75 6.24 23.54
C LEU A 506 92.40 7.03 22.36
N ILE A 507 92.92 8.27 22.46
CA ILE A 507 93.76 8.94 23.48
C ILE A 507 93.68 10.48 23.30
N THR A 508 93.87 11.17 24.42
CA THR A 508 94.18 12.60 24.68
C THR A 508 95.15 13.33 23.73
N ALA A 509 94.96 14.65 23.60
CA ALA A 509 96.07 15.60 23.43
C ALA A 509 95.77 16.92 24.19
N GLN A 510 96.68 17.29 25.09
CA GLN A 510 96.78 18.58 25.80
C GLN A 510 97.34 19.67 24.88
N ALA A 511 97.01 20.93 25.18
CA ALA A 511 97.96 21.96 25.66
C ALA A 511 97.55 23.38 25.20
N GLY A 512 97.62 24.35 26.12
CA GLY A 512 97.60 25.79 25.85
C GLY A 512 96.64 26.56 26.72
#